data_AF-A0AAV2I2E3-F1
#
_entry.id   AF-A0AAV2I2E3-F1
#
_cell.length_a   1.000
_cell.length_b   1.000
_cell.length_c   1.000
_cell.angle_alpha   90.00
_cell.angle_beta   90.00
_cell.angle_gamma   90.00
#
_symmetry.space_group_name_H-M   'P 1'
#
loop_
_entity.id
_entity.type
_entity.pdbx_description
1 polymer ?
#
loop_
_entity_poly.entity_id
_entity_poly.type
_entity_poly.pdbx_seq_one_letter_code
_entity_poly.pdbx_strand_id
1 'polypeptide(L)'
;MWTFLLMLDFAVAQIHLGPIGNAGPPTCYNCDDEDNIFPACVNKQVTCHLDEVCSVRYGHGLPTFKCQKNNSCVRDVSHPLGNCTGGGVQVDQDSCELCCHTTECVQEIKGALLQEFPLHLPYHGLFCPGHCIETELATCITTGAYCHDGQFCKVGINDRLMVQGHCTDTEDIQECFDDKSEDPCVLPVGQAGHMSKCVWDCCSTSACLIAHFGAYMDDTIISQTTVTHVAATLAPTPPPTQAPTPPPTQAPTPTSVNCYQCDGDVCHHNEKNATCPGGFCMLTVDEDTGGSRLVNKRCSDETECYNSWSNGWRDDQLCAKYLLTPKEMSGQDMSCRFCCTGDFCNNHIDIQNVHKF
;
A
#
# COMPACT_ATOMS: atom_id res chain seq x y z
N MET A 1 57.75 20.30 -41.47
CA MET A 1 57.41 19.57 -40.23
C MET A 1 55.99 19.96 -39.86
N TRP A 2 55.02 19.12 -40.20
CA TRP A 2 53.61 19.26 -39.83
C TRP A 2 53.24 18.00 -39.06
N THR A 3 53.01 18.15 -37.76
CA THR A 3 52.68 17.05 -36.86
C THR A 3 51.17 16.91 -36.82
N PHE A 4 50.64 15.86 -37.45
CA PHE A 4 49.26 15.41 -37.31
C PHE A 4 49.10 14.72 -35.96
N LEU A 5 48.31 15.32 -35.06
CA LEU A 5 47.85 14.72 -33.81
C LEU A 5 46.50 14.02 -34.08
N LEU A 6 46.55 12.68 -34.16
CA LEU A 6 45.38 11.81 -34.14
C LEU A 6 44.93 11.63 -32.68
N MET A 7 43.83 12.26 -32.30
CA MET A 7 43.09 11.93 -31.08
C MET A 7 42.17 10.75 -31.40
N LEU A 8 42.51 9.57 -30.89
CA LEU A 8 41.63 8.39 -30.86
C LEU A 8 40.83 8.44 -29.56
N ASP A 9 39.58 8.91 -29.64
CA ASP A 9 38.60 8.76 -28.56
C ASP A 9 38.20 7.29 -28.44
N PHE A 10 38.80 6.58 -27.48
CA PHE A 10 38.30 5.30 -27.00
C PHE A 10 37.20 5.57 -25.97
N ALA A 11 35.95 5.68 -26.43
CA ALA A 11 34.79 5.55 -25.57
C ALA A 11 34.64 4.07 -25.16
N VAL A 12 35.22 3.70 -24.02
CA VAL A 12 34.99 2.39 -23.42
C VAL A 12 33.65 2.43 -22.69
N ALA A 13 32.56 2.23 -23.43
CA ALA A 13 31.29 1.85 -22.83
C ALA A 13 31.44 0.40 -22.32
N GLN A 14 31.70 0.22 -21.03
CA GLN A 14 31.58 -1.08 -20.40
C GLN A 14 30.10 -1.45 -20.32
N ILE A 15 29.58 -2.05 -21.38
CA ILE A 15 28.32 -2.78 -21.32
C ILE A 15 28.61 -4.02 -20.47
N HIS A 16 28.17 -4.00 -19.21
CA HIS A 16 28.08 -5.19 -18.38
C HIS A 16 27.05 -6.14 -18.99
N LEU A 17 27.49 -6.91 -19.99
CA LEU A 17 26.79 -8.13 -20.39
C LEU A 17 26.97 -9.10 -19.22
N GLY A 18 25.96 -9.16 -18.36
CA GLY A 18 25.83 -10.17 -17.32
C GLY A 18 25.95 -11.59 -17.90
N PRO A 19 26.16 -12.60 -17.05
CA PRO A 19 26.34 -13.98 -17.49
C PRO A 19 25.19 -14.39 -18.41
N ILE A 20 25.55 -14.88 -19.61
CA ILE A 20 24.63 -15.49 -20.58
C ILE A 20 24.20 -16.85 -20.02
N GLY A 21 23.48 -16.84 -18.90
CA GLY A 21 22.62 -17.94 -18.50
C GLY A 21 21.41 -17.90 -19.41
N ASN A 22 20.91 -19.06 -19.81
CA ASN A 22 19.61 -19.21 -20.46
C ASN A 22 18.50 -18.81 -19.46
N ALA A 23 18.41 -17.53 -19.10
CA ALA A 23 17.26 -17.01 -18.41
C ALA A 23 16.08 -17.20 -19.37
N GLY A 24 15.10 -17.99 -18.95
CA GLY A 24 13.84 -18.09 -19.68
C GLY A 24 13.20 -16.71 -19.85
N PRO A 25 12.24 -16.56 -20.76
CA PRO A 25 11.53 -15.31 -20.92
C PRO A 25 10.88 -14.88 -19.59
N PRO A 26 10.88 -13.59 -19.25
CA PRO A 26 10.30 -13.11 -18.00
C PRO A 26 8.78 -13.31 -17.98
N THR A 27 8.24 -13.56 -16.80
CA THR A 27 6.80 -13.44 -16.54
C THR A 27 6.45 -11.98 -16.28
N CYS A 28 5.45 -11.46 -16.99
CA CYS A 28 4.93 -10.11 -16.93
C CYS A 28 3.42 -10.11 -16.59
N TYR A 29 2.79 -8.94 -16.66
CA TYR A 29 1.35 -8.74 -16.52
C TYR A 29 0.83 -7.97 -17.73
N ASN A 30 -0.45 -8.10 -18.05
CA ASN A 30 -1.08 -7.35 -19.15
C ASN A 30 -1.96 -6.26 -18.55
N CYS A 31 -1.40 -5.06 -18.39
CA CYS A 31 -2.06 -3.92 -17.77
C CYS A 31 -2.21 -2.71 -18.71
N ASP A 32 -2.29 -2.96 -20.01
CA ASP A 32 -2.33 -1.95 -21.07
C ASP A 32 -3.70 -1.84 -21.78
N ASP A 33 -4.66 -2.68 -21.41
CA ASP A 33 -6.03 -2.67 -21.93
C ASP A 33 -6.99 -1.96 -20.97
N GLU A 34 -8.05 -1.33 -21.51
CA GLU A 34 -9.12 -0.68 -20.73
C GLU A 34 -9.81 -1.64 -19.75
N ASP A 35 -9.85 -2.93 -20.07
CA ASP A 35 -10.45 -3.97 -19.22
C ASP A 35 -9.48 -4.54 -18.17
N ASN A 36 -8.18 -4.25 -18.27
CA ASN A 36 -7.15 -4.80 -17.40
C ASN A 36 -6.30 -3.68 -16.82
N ILE A 37 -6.88 -2.98 -15.85
CA ILE A 37 -6.25 -1.84 -15.22
C ILE A 37 -5.52 -2.27 -13.92
N PHE A 38 -4.38 -1.65 -13.61
CA PHE A 38 -3.69 -1.83 -12.33
C PHE A 38 -4.53 -1.27 -11.17
N PRO A 39 -4.64 -1.95 -10.00
CA PRO A 39 -3.88 -3.15 -9.63
C PRO A 39 -4.51 -4.47 -10.09
N ALA A 40 -5.76 -4.50 -10.54
CA ALA A 40 -6.48 -5.75 -10.85
C ALA A 40 -5.77 -6.64 -11.89
N CYS A 41 -5.11 -6.02 -12.88
CA CYS A 41 -4.36 -6.72 -13.93
C CYS A 41 -3.20 -7.59 -13.41
N VAL A 42 -2.65 -7.31 -12.22
CA VAL A 42 -1.48 -8.06 -11.69
C VAL A 42 -1.82 -9.49 -11.28
N ASN A 43 -3.10 -9.86 -11.30
CA ASN A 43 -3.56 -11.22 -11.08
C ASN A 43 -3.50 -12.07 -12.37
N LYS A 44 -3.28 -11.46 -13.53
CA LYS A 44 -3.20 -12.13 -14.84
C LYS A 44 -1.76 -12.12 -15.35
N GLN A 45 -1.01 -13.17 -14.99
CA GLN A 45 0.36 -13.35 -15.45
C GLN A 45 0.41 -13.76 -16.93
N VAL A 46 1.37 -13.21 -17.66
CA VAL A 46 1.66 -13.54 -19.06
C VAL A 46 3.16 -13.79 -19.21
N THR A 47 3.55 -14.88 -19.86
CA THR A 47 4.97 -15.11 -20.19
C THR A 47 5.32 -14.40 -21.48
N CYS A 48 6.34 -13.53 -21.46
CA CYS A 48 6.77 -12.81 -22.65
C CYS A 48 7.44 -13.75 -23.67
N HIS A 49 7.59 -13.30 -24.91
CA HIS A 49 8.38 -14.03 -25.90
C HIS A 49 9.89 -13.96 -25.60
N LEU A 50 10.69 -14.84 -26.21
CA LEU A 50 12.15 -14.91 -26.01
C LEU A 50 12.91 -13.63 -26.40
N ASP A 51 12.34 -12.80 -27.27
CA ASP A 51 12.91 -11.51 -27.71
C ASP A 51 12.19 -10.30 -27.09
N GLU A 52 11.38 -10.54 -26.06
CA GLU A 52 10.60 -9.56 -25.33
C GLU A 52 11.07 -9.45 -23.88
N VAL A 53 10.79 -8.28 -23.31
CA VAL A 53 10.98 -7.93 -21.91
C VAL A 53 9.64 -7.47 -21.34
N CYS A 54 9.50 -7.45 -20.03
CA CYS A 54 8.36 -6.80 -19.39
C CYS A 54 8.67 -5.30 -19.28
N SER A 55 8.00 -4.46 -20.08
CA SER A 55 8.05 -3.01 -19.94
C SER A 55 7.06 -2.60 -18.85
N VAL A 56 7.55 -1.84 -17.87
CA VAL A 56 6.75 -1.28 -16.78
C VAL A 56 6.83 0.24 -16.86
N ARG A 57 5.72 0.89 -17.22
CA ARG A 57 5.60 2.36 -17.18
C ARG A 57 4.79 2.81 -15.98
N TYR A 58 5.25 3.86 -15.31
CA TYR A 58 4.65 4.40 -14.09
C TYR A 58 4.97 5.89 -13.92
N GLY A 59 4.53 6.51 -12.82
CA GLY A 59 4.72 7.94 -12.53
C GLY A 59 3.64 8.85 -13.12
N HIS A 60 3.18 8.56 -14.34
CA HIS A 60 2.09 9.29 -14.98
C HIS A 60 0.87 8.38 -15.19
N GLY A 61 -0.17 8.58 -14.38
CA GLY A 61 -1.38 7.75 -14.41
C GLY A 61 -1.18 6.38 -13.76
N LEU A 62 -1.96 5.39 -14.21
CA LEU A 62 -1.92 4.02 -13.69
C LEU A 62 -0.72 3.27 -14.29
N PRO A 63 -0.03 2.39 -13.54
CA PRO A 63 1.14 1.70 -14.02
C PRO A 63 0.71 0.66 -15.03
N THR A 64 1.43 0.61 -16.14
CA THR A 64 1.17 -0.36 -17.21
C THR A 64 2.31 -1.37 -17.22
N PHE A 65 1.96 -2.65 -17.27
CA PHE A 65 2.86 -3.77 -17.50
C PHE A 65 2.49 -4.34 -18.86
N LYS A 66 3.47 -4.61 -19.71
CA LYS A 66 3.26 -5.28 -20.99
C LYS A 66 4.51 -5.99 -21.48
N CYS A 67 4.34 -7.07 -22.22
CA CYS A 67 5.44 -7.66 -22.96
C CYS A 67 5.76 -6.80 -24.17
N GLN A 68 7.01 -6.33 -24.26
CA GLN A 68 7.49 -5.44 -25.32
C GLN A 68 8.80 -5.97 -25.89
N LYS A 69 9.01 -5.82 -27.20
CA LYS A 69 10.29 -6.20 -27.85
C LYS A 69 11.46 -5.52 -27.14
N ASN A 70 12.48 -6.29 -26.80
CA ASN A 70 13.65 -5.82 -26.05
C ASN A 70 14.24 -4.53 -26.66
N ASN A 71 14.49 -4.54 -27.97
CA ASN A 71 15.04 -3.39 -28.68
C ASN A 71 14.14 -2.15 -28.67
N SER A 72 12.82 -2.33 -28.54
CA SER A 72 11.90 -1.21 -28.40
C SER A 72 11.99 -0.62 -26.99
N CYS A 73 11.92 -1.45 -25.95
CA CYS A 73 12.05 -0.98 -24.57
C CYS A 73 13.40 -0.28 -24.34
N VAL A 74 14.50 -0.90 -24.77
CA VAL A 74 15.86 -0.33 -24.69
C VAL A 74 15.97 1.02 -25.41
N ARG A 75 15.32 1.16 -26.57
CA ARG A 75 15.29 2.43 -27.30
C ARG A 75 14.52 3.49 -26.53
N ASP A 76 13.39 3.13 -25.95
CA ASP A 76 12.53 4.07 -25.23
C ASP A 76 13.23 4.59 -23.95
N VAL A 77 14.03 3.74 -23.27
CA VAL A 77 14.84 4.13 -22.09
C VAL A 77 16.23 4.68 -22.41
N SER A 78 16.62 4.80 -23.69
CA SER A 78 17.99 5.17 -24.08
C SER A 78 18.35 6.64 -23.86
N HIS A 79 17.35 7.50 -23.62
CA HIS A 79 17.53 8.94 -23.40
C HIS A 79 16.86 9.37 -22.08
N PRO A 80 17.36 8.90 -20.93
CA PRO A 80 16.73 9.17 -19.65
C PRO A 80 16.82 10.66 -19.28
N LEU A 81 15.71 11.24 -18.83
CA LEU A 81 15.64 12.59 -18.25
C LEU A 81 16.10 12.60 -16.78
N GLY A 82 16.01 11.44 -16.11
CA GLY A 82 16.32 11.25 -14.69
C GLY A 82 16.13 9.79 -14.26
N ASN A 83 16.43 9.50 -13.00
CA ASN A 83 16.15 8.20 -12.38
C ASN A 83 14.83 8.27 -11.63
N CYS A 84 14.10 7.17 -11.60
CA CYS A 84 12.85 7.03 -10.87
C CYS A 84 12.99 6.11 -9.66
N THR A 85 12.09 6.27 -8.69
CA THR A 85 11.93 5.32 -7.59
C THR A 85 11.61 3.93 -8.15
N GLY A 86 12.11 2.86 -7.52
CA GLY A 86 11.96 1.49 -8.03
C GLY A 86 12.91 1.11 -9.17
N GLY A 87 13.88 1.97 -9.53
CA GLY A 87 14.97 1.61 -10.45
C GLY A 87 14.71 1.83 -11.94
N GLY A 88 13.54 2.36 -12.31
CA GLY A 88 13.27 2.81 -13.67
C GLY A 88 13.94 4.15 -14.02
N VAL A 89 13.79 4.56 -15.27
CA VAL A 89 14.28 5.85 -15.76
C VAL A 89 13.14 6.71 -16.26
N GLN A 90 13.26 8.02 -16.10
CA GLN A 90 12.27 8.98 -16.58
C GLN A 90 12.40 9.13 -18.10
N VAL A 91 11.37 8.74 -18.84
CA VAL A 91 11.33 8.81 -20.31
C VAL A 91 10.58 10.04 -20.83
N ASP A 92 9.61 10.54 -20.06
CA ASP A 92 8.86 11.76 -20.34
C ASP A 92 8.66 12.59 -19.06
N GLN A 93 8.12 13.81 -19.18
CA GLN A 93 7.74 14.61 -18.02
C GLN A 93 6.72 13.83 -17.19
N ASP A 94 7.10 13.50 -15.95
CA ASP A 94 6.36 12.65 -15.00
C ASP A 94 6.15 11.17 -15.37
N SER A 95 6.73 10.64 -16.45
CA SER A 95 6.64 9.20 -16.79
C SER A 95 7.98 8.50 -16.63
N CYS A 96 7.95 7.40 -15.88
CA CYS A 96 9.04 6.45 -15.69
C CYS A 96 8.81 5.18 -16.52
N GLU A 97 9.88 4.56 -16.97
CA GLU A 97 9.87 3.25 -17.64
C GLU A 97 11.01 2.36 -17.15
N LEU A 98 10.72 1.08 -16.93
CA LEU A 98 11.67 0.05 -16.53
C LEU A 98 11.54 -1.18 -17.46
N CYS A 99 12.66 -1.63 -18.02
CA CYS A 99 12.72 -2.83 -18.87
C CYS A 99 13.18 -4.05 -18.05
N CYS A 100 12.25 -4.87 -17.60
CA CYS A 100 12.56 -6.06 -16.81
C CYS A 100 12.86 -7.28 -17.68
N HIS A 101 14.08 -7.79 -17.57
CA HIS A 101 14.56 -9.00 -18.25
C HIS A 101 14.32 -10.29 -17.48
N THR A 102 13.99 -10.19 -16.19
CA THR A 102 13.78 -11.34 -15.31
C THR A 102 12.44 -11.21 -14.58
N THR A 103 11.87 -12.34 -14.19
CA THR A 103 10.63 -12.36 -13.40
C THR A 103 10.82 -11.68 -12.05
N GLU A 104 12.01 -11.79 -11.45
CA GLU A 104 12.36 -11.17 -10.18
C GLU A 104 12.26 -9.64 -10.27
N CYS A 105 12.79 -9.03 -11.33
CA CYS A 105 12.67 -7.58 -11.59
C CYS A 105 11.20 -7.15 -11.62
N VAL A 106 10.35 -7.93 -12.30
CA VAL A 106 8.91 -7.65 -12.40
C VAL A 106 8.22 -7.74 -11.04
N GLN A 107 8.56 -8.73 -10.22
CA GLN A 107 7.97 -8.89 -8.88
C GLN A 107 8.39 -7.75 -7.94
N GLU A 108 9.66 -7.35 -7.98
CA GLU A 108 10.19 -6.25 -7.16
C GLU A 108 9.49 -4.93 -7.47
N ILE A 109 9.42 -4.54 -8.75
CA ILE A 109 8.75 -3.28 -9.12
C ILE A 109 7.24 -3.35 -8.88
N LYS A 110 6.60 -4.51 -9.08
CA LYS A 110 5.19 -4.70 -8.71
C LYS A 110 4.99 -4.45 -7.22
N GLY A 111 5.83 -5.02 -6.36
CA GLY A 111 5.75 -4.82 -4.91
C GLY A 111 5.90 -3.36 -4.52
N ALA A 112 6.91 -2.68 -5.06
CA ALA A 112 7.13 -1.25 -4.84
C ALA A 112 5.94 -0.40 -5.31
N LEU A 113 5.43 -0.67 -6.51
CA LEU A 113 4.28 0.06 -7.05
C LEU A 113 3.01 -0.20 -6.24
N LEU A 114 2.73 -1.43 -5.81
CA LEU A 114 1.59 -1.75 -4.93
C LEU A 114 1.71 -1.10 -3.54
N GLN A 115 2.93 -0.80 -3.08
CA GLN A 115 3.17 -0.11 -1.81
C GLN A 115 3.05 1.41 -1.92
N GLU A 116 3.46 2.00 -3.06
CA GLU A 116 3.38 3.44 -3.31
C GLU A 116 2.01 3.90 -3.85
N PHE A 117 1.33 3.05 -4.62
CA PHE A 117 0.01 3.35 -5.19
C PHE A 117 -1.11 3.69 -4.21
N PRO A 118 -1.20 3.08 -3.01
CA PRO A 118 -2.25 3.39 -2.05
C PRO A 118 -2.24 4.87 -1.62
N LEU A 119 -1.15 5.61 -1.88
CA LEU A 119 -0.93 6.93 -1.30
C LEU A 119 -1.09 8.10 -2.29
N HIS A 120 -0.92 7.91 -3.61
CA HIS A 120 -0.64 9.05 -4.52
C HIS A 120 -1.36 9.08 -5.88
N LEU A 121 -2.43 8.31 -6.10
CA LEU A 121 -3.23 8.51 -7.30
C LEU A 121 -4.25 9.66 -7.16
N PRO A 122 -4.28 10.62 -8.09
CA PRO A 122 -5.36 11.61 -8.22
C PRO A 122 -6.68 11.01 -8.74
N TYR A 123 -6.72 9.71 -9.06
CA TYR A 123 -7.96 8.96 -9.33
C TYR A 123 -8.36 8.19 -8.08
N HIS A 124 -8.87 8.91 -7.08
CA HIS A 124 -9.49 8.35 -5.88
C HIS A 124 -10.90 7.86 -6.20
N GLY A 125 -11.01 6.91 -7.12
CA GLY A 125 -12.24 6.17 -7.24
C GLY A 125 -12.46 5.39 -5.94
N LEU A 126 -13.59 5.61 -5.28
CA LEU A 126 -14.01 4.75 -4.18
C LEU A 126 -14.29 3.36 -4.75
N PHE A 127 -13.50 2.34 -4.40
CA PHE A 127 -13.86 0.96 -4.77
C PHE A 127 -15.21 0.61 -4.18
N CYS A 128 -16.17 0.14 -4.97
CA CYS A 128 -17.49 -0.27 -4.51
C CYS A 128 -17.67 -1.77 -4.81
N PRO A 129 -18.03 -2.60 -3.80
CA PRO A 129 -18.24 -4.04 -4.00
C PRO A 129 -19.29 -4.30 -5.08
N GLY A 130 -19.13 -5.41 -5.81
CA GLY A 130 -20.07 -5.85 -6.82
C GLY A 130 -21.25 -6.59 -6.22
N HIS A 131 -21.61 -7.71 -6.83
CA HIS A 131 -22.74 -8.54 -6.41
C HIS A 131 -22.25 -9.87 -5.84
N CYS A 132 -22.71 -10.22 -4.64
CA CYS A 132 -22.46 -11.53 -4.05
C CYS A 132 -23.58 -11.93 -3.10
N ILE A 133 -23.59 -13.19 -2.65
CA ILE A 133 -24.43 -13.61 -1.53
C ILE A 133 -23.73 -13.22 -0.21
N GLU A 134 -24.50 -12.92 0.84
CA GLU A 134 -23.99 -12.48 2.15
C GLU A 134 -22.94 -13.45 2.76
N THR A 135 -23.06 -14.75 2.48
CA THR A 135 -22.10 -15.75 2.95
C THR A 135 -20.79 -15.80 2.15
N GLU A 136 -20.70 -15.08 1.03
CA GLU A 136 -19.56 -15.08 0.10
C GLU A 136 -19.08 -13.64 -0.19
N LEU A 137 -18.85 -12.85 0.87
CA LEU A 137 -18.41 -11.45 0.75
C LEU A 137 -17.10 -11.27 -0.05
N ALA A 138 -16.22 -12.28 -0.09
CA ALA A 138 -15.04 -12.27 -0.96
C ALA A 138 -15.39 -12.10 -2.45
N THR A 139 -16.51 -12.69 -2.91
CA THR A 139 -16.99 -12.58 -4.29
C THR A 139 -17.48 -11.17 -4.62
N CYS A 140 -17.91 -10.39 -3.62
CA CYS A 140 -18.25 -8.98 -3.82
C CYS A 140 -17.02 -8.16 -4.19
N ILE A 141 -15.84 -8.52 -3.68
CA ILE A 141 -14.59 -7.81 -4.01
C ILE A 141 -14.13 -8.11 -5.43
N THR A 142 -14.30 -9.34 -5.91
CA THR A 142 -13.86 -9.72 -7.25
C THR A 142 -14.74 -9.17 -8.37
N THR A 143 -15.97 -8.79 -8.06
CA THR A 143 -16.95 -8.23 -9.01
C THR A 143 -17.18 -6.73 -8.84
N GLY A 144 -16.46 -6.09 -7.91
CA GLY A 144 -16.59 -4.66 -7.64
C GLY A 144 -15.97 -3.77 -8.71
N ALA A 145 -16.29 -2.49 -8.62
CA ALA A 145 -15.84 -1.46 -9.55
C ALA A 145 -15.45 -0.20 -8.78
N TYR A 146 -14.57 0.61 -9.36
CA TYR A 146 -14.22 1.91 -8.78
C TYR A 146 -15.23 2.96 -9.22
N CYS A 147 -15.79 3.69 -8.26
CA CYS A 147 -16.67 4.81 -8.53
C CYS A 147 -15.88 5.97 -9.14
N HIS A 148 -16.52 6.80 -9.96
CA HIS A 148 -15.91 8.00 -10.51
C HIS A 148 -15.84 9.13 -9.47
N ASP A 149 -15.08 10.18 -9.77
CA ASP A 149 -15.06 11.39 -8.95
C ASP A 149 -16.49 11.97 -8.84
N GLY A 150 -16.88 12.37 -7.64
CA GLY A 150 -18.23 12.85 -7.37
C GLY A 150 -19.27 11.75 -7.19
N GLN A 151 -18.85 10.48 -7.07
CA GLN A 151 -19.72 9.36 -6.73
C GLN A 151 -19.39 8.78 -5.34
N PHE A 152 -20.36 8.10 -4.76
CA PHE A 152 -20.25 7.32 -3.52
C PHE A 152 -20.76 5.90 -3.74
N CYS A 153 -20.46 4.97 -2.83
CA CYS A 153 -20.87 3.59 -2.91
C CYS A 153 -22.07 3.33 -1.99
N LYS A 154 -23.23 3.05 -2.59
CA LYS A 154 -24.43 2.56 -1.89
C LYS A 154 -24.37 1.05 -1.78
N VAL A 155 -24.26 0.53 -0.57
CA VAL A 155 -24.24 -0.91 -0.28
C VAL A 155 -25.60 -1.31 0.27
N GLY A 156 -26.25 -2.29 -0.34
CA GLY A 156 -27.55 -2.80 0.08
C GLY A 156 -27.64 -4.32 0.05
N ILE A 157 -28.66 -4.87 0.70
CA ILE A 157 -28.98 -6.29 0.70
C ILE A 157 -30.43 -6.45 0.22
N ASN A 158 -30.66 -7.39 -0.70
CA ASN A 158 -32.01 -7.70 -1.19
C ASN A 158 -32.68 -8.88 -0.47
N ASP A 159 -33.90 -9.22 -0.89
CA ASP A 159 -34.73 -10.31 -0.38
C ASP A 159 -34.10 -11.71 -0.50
N ARG A 160 -33.03 -11.85 -1.29
CA ARG A 160 -32.27 -13.10 -1.49
C ARG A 160 -30.93 -13.12 -0.75
N LEU A 161 -30.72 -12.20 0.19
CA LEU A 161 -29.44 -12.01 0.88
C LEU A 161 -28.30 -11.71 -0.10
N MET A 162 -28.59 -11.11 -1.26
CA MET A 162 -27.54 -10.66 -2.15
C MET A 162 -27.10 -9.27 -1.74
N VAL A 163 -25.83 -9.17 -1.38
CA VAL A 163 -25.11 -7.92 -1.16
C VAL A 163 -24.80 -7.32 -2.53
N GLN A 164 -25.07 -6.03 -2.68
CA GLN A 164 -24.75 -5.28 -3.88
C GLN A 164 -24.20 -3.91 -3.50
N GLY A 165 -23.07 -3.51 -4.11
CA GLY A 165 -22.64 -2.12 -4.13
C GLY A 165 -23.00 -1.46 -5.46
N HIS A 166 -23.37 -0.19 -5.41
CA HIS A 166 -23.60 0.62 -6.60
C HIS A 166 -22.95 2.00 -6.45
N CYS A 167 -22.16 2.39 -7.45
CA CYS A 167 -21.64 3.75 -7.55
C CYS A 167 -22.77 4.70 -7.93
N THR A 168 -23.03 5.67 -7.08
CA THR A 168 -24.15 6.61 -7.18
C THR A 168 -23.60 8.03 -7.07
N ASP A 169 -24.22 9.01 -7.72
CA ASP A 169 -23.75 10.38 -7.69
C ASP A 169 -23.90 10.99 -6.28
N THR A 170 -22.93 11.78 -5.85
CA THR A 170 -22.89 12.39 -4.50
C THR A 170 -24.07 13.30 -4.18
N GLU A 171 -24.80 13.77 -5.20
CA GLU A 171 -26.05 14.52 -5.03
C GLU A 171 -27.15 13.66 -4.34
N ASP A 172 -27.11 12.33 -4.54
CA ASP A 172 -28.07 11.38 -3.99
C ASP A 172 -27.62 10.79 -2.64
N ILE A 173 -26.51 11.27 -2.07
CA ILE A 173 -25.99 10.70 -0.82
C ILE A 173 -26.96 10.88 0.35
N GLN A 174 -27.73 11.99 0.34
CA GLN A 174 -28.75 12.23 1.34
C GLN A 174 -29.92 11.25 1.21
N GLU A 175 -30.37 10.96 -0.02
CA GLU A 175 -31.41 9.94 -0.29
C GLU A 175 -30.94 8.57 0.20
N CYS A 176 -29.67 8.23 0.01
CA CYS A 176 -29.12 6.99 0.55
C CYS A 176 -29.19 6.92 2.09
N PHE A 177 -28.84 8.02 2.79
CA PHE A 177 -28.95 8.06 4.25
C PHE A 177 -30.40 7.99 4.74
N ASP A 178 -31.32 8.61 4.01
CA ASP A 178 -32.75 8.56 4.30
C ASP A 178 -33.27 7.11 4.11
N ASP A 179 -32.93 6.45 3.00
CA ASP A 179 -33.23 5.04 2.75
C ASP A 179 -32.65 4.12 3.81
N LYS A 180 -31.41 4.38 4.27
CA LYS A 180 -30.77 3.64 5.36
C LYS A 180 -31.51 3.83 6.68
N SER A 181 -32.08 5.01 6.91
CA SER A 181 -32.88 5.28 8.11
C SER A 181 -34.27 4.63 8.05
N GLU A 182 -34.89 4.54 6.86
CA GLU A 182 -36.19 3.93 6.66
C GLU A 182 -36.10 2.39 6.66
N ASP A 183 -35.14 1.85 5.91
CA ASP A 183 -34.92 0.41 5.70
C ASP A 183 -33.47 -0.01 6.05
N PRO A 184 -33.05 0.06 7.33
CA PRO A 184 -31.71 -0.36 7.74
C PRO A 184 -31.53 -1.87 7.62
N CYS A 185 -30.39 -2.32 7.09
CA CYS A 185 -30.03 -3.74 7.18
C CYS A 185 -29.66 -4.11 8.63
N VAL A 186 -30.54 -4.85 9.31
CA VAL A 186 -30.27 -5.39 10.64
C VAL A 186 -29.69 -6.81 10.51
N LEU A 187 -28.38 -6.93 10.71
CA LEU A 187 -27.70 -8.22 10.80
C LEU A 187 -27.71 -8.72 12.26
N PRO A 188 -27.90 -10.04 12.52
CA PRO A 188 -28.13 -11.11 11.54
C PRO A 188 -29.59 -11.18 11.05
N VAL A 189 -29.79 -11.49 9.76
CA VAL A 189 -31.08 -11.47 9.03
C VAL A 189 -32.09 -12.57 9.47
N GLY A 190 -31.98 -13.07 10.70
CA GLY A 190 -32.69 -14.25 11.16
C GLY A 190 -34.12 -14.04 11.68
N GLN A 191 -34.61 -12.81 11.88
CA GLN A 191 -35.83 -12.61 12.70
C GLN A 191 -36.89 -11.61 12.25
N ALA A 192 -36.70 -10.84 11.17
CA ALA A 192 -37.72 -9.88 10.72
C ALA A 192 -38.25 -10.25 9.33
N GLY A 193 -39.57 -10.37 9.21
CA GLY A 193 -40.25 -10.82 7.99
C GLY A 193 -39.91 -10.00 6.74
N HIS A 194 -39.99 -10.67 5.58
CA HIS A 194 -40.01 -10.13 4.22
C HIS A 194 -39.54 -8.67 4.05
N MET A 195 -38.26 -8.37 4.29
CA MET A 195 -37.71 -7.07 3.91
C MET A 195 -37.42 -7.07 2.41
N SER A 196 -38.12 -6.22 1.66
CA SER A 196 -38.10 -6.19 0.20
C SER A 196 -36.83 -5.60 -0.42
N LYS A 197 -35.96 -4.98 0.40
CA LYS A 197 -34.58 -4.50 0.18
C LYS A 197 -34.21 -3.70 1.44
N CYS A 198 -32.93 -3.63 1.79
CA CYS A 198 -32.44 -2.73 2.83
C CYS A 198 -31.13 -2.08 2.39
N VAL A 199 -30.81 -0.93 2.97
CA VAL A 199 -29.52 -0.25 2.78
C VAL A 199 -28.62 -0.58 3.96
N TRP A 200 -27.44 -1.12 3.66
CA TRP A 200 -26.43 -1.48 4.63
C TRP A 200 -25.57 -0.27 4.97
N ASP A 201 -25.02 0.40 3.94
CA ASP A 201 -24.27 1.63 4.14
C ASP A 201 -24.18 2.53 2.91
N CYS A 202 -23.86 3.80 3.15
CA CYS A 202 -23.65 4.85 2.15
C CYS A 202 -22.21 5.36 2.30
N CYS A 203 -21.27 4.69 1.65
CA CYS A 203 -19.85 4.95 1.84
C CYS A 203 -19.34 5.99 0.83
N SER A 204 -18.68 7.04 1.32
CA SER A 204 -17.94 8.00 0.48
C SER A 204 -16.42 7.83 0.58
N THR A 205 -15.94 6.90 1.42
CA THR A 205 -14.51 6.66 1.66
C THR A 205 -14.23 5.16 1.75
N SER A 206 -13.01 4.75 1.38
CA SER A 206 -12.59 3.34 1.48
C SER A 206 -12.62 2.84 2.92
N ALA A 207 -12.39 3.71 3.91
CA ALA A 207 -12.46 3.37 5.33
C ALA A 207 -13.86 2.87 5.73
N CYS A 208 -14.92 3.47 5.19
CA CYS A 208 -16.29 3.00 5.41
C CYS A 208 -16.49 1.57 4.88
N LEU A 209 -15.97 1.26 3.70
CA LEU A 209 -16.11 -0.08 3.11
C LEU A 209 -15.20 -1.12 3.77
N ILE A 210 -14.02 -0.73 4.22
CA ILE A 210 -13.13 -1.59 5.00
C ILE A 210 -13.78 -2.01 6.31
N ALA A 211 -14.67 -1.21 6.91
CA ALA A 211 -15.43 -1.63 8.09
C ALA A 211 -16.37 -2.82 7.81
N HIS A 212 -16.85 -2.97 6.56
CA HIS A 212 -17.76 -4.04 6.15
C HIS A 212 -17.06 -5.23 5.50
N PHE A 213 -16.04 -4.94 4.68
CA PHE A 213 -15.36 -5.92 3.82
C PHE A 213 -13.87 -6.06 4.12
N GLY A 214 -13.34 -5.43 5.17
CA GLY A 214 -11.90 -5.33 5.44
C GLY A 214 -11.16 -6.65 5.46
N ALA A 215 -11.76 -7.69 6.05
CA ALA A 215 -11.21 -9.04 6.07
C ALA A 215 -10.97 -9.64 4.67
N TYR A 216 -11.66 -9.12 3.65
CA TYR A 216 -11.54 -9.54 2.26
C TYR A 216 -10.82 -8.49 1.40
N MET A 217 -10.86 -7.21 1.79
CA MET A 217 -10.14 -6.16 1.07
C MET A 217 -8.62 -6.23 1.32
N ASP A 218 -8.19 -6.67 2.49
CA ASP A 218 -6.76 -6.76 2.85
C ASP A 218 -6.11 -8.02 2.23
N ASP A 219 -6.78 -9.17 2.33
CA ASP A 219 -6.29 -10.44 1.79
C ASP A 219 -6.35 -10.52 0.26
N THR A 220 -7.22 -9.76 -0.41
CA THR A 220 -7.21 -9.75 -1.89
C THR A 220 -6.15 -8.79 -2.46
N ILE A 221 -5.59 -7.90 -1.62
CA ILE A 221 -4.46 -7.05 -2.00
C ILE A 221 -3.11 -7.71 -1.63
N ILE A 222 -3.07 -8.59 -0.63
CA ILE A 222 -1.81 -9.19 -0.13
C ILE A 222 -1.73 -10.74 -0.29
N SER A 223 -2.83 -11.49 -0.20
CA SER A 223 -2.82 -12.97 -0.08
C SER A 223 -2.99 -13.79 -1.38
N GLN A 224 -2.82 -13.22 -2.58
CA GLN A 224 -2.61 -14.05 -3.79
C GLN A 224 -1.13 -14.41 -4.05
N THR A 225 -0.23 -14.17 -3.08
CA THR A 225 1.21 -14.48 -3.17
C THR A 225 1.59 -15.76 -2.42
N THR A 226 0.87 -16.86 -2.64
CA THR A 226 1.35 -18.20 -2.26
C THR A 226 1.59 -19.01 -3.52
N VAL A 227 2.67 -18.68 -4.23
CA VAL A 227 3.20 -19.52 -5.30
C VAL A 227 3.76 -20.78 -4.65
N THR A 228 3.08 -21.89 -4.84
CA THR A 228 3.61 -23.24 -4.62
C THR A 228 4.93 -23.38 -5.38
N HIS A 229 6.05 -23.29 -4.68
CA HIS A 229 7.37 -23.59 -5.23
C HIS A 229 7.39 -25.05 -5.70
N VAL A 230 7.32 -25.26 -7.02
CA VAL A 230 7.65 -26.54 -7.63
C VAL A 230 9.15 -26.74 -7.45
N ALA A 231 9.53 -27.73 -6.64
CA ALA A 231 10.92 -28.08 -6.40
C ALA A 231 11.59 -28.55 -7.71
N ALA A 232 12.31 -27.64 -8.36
CA ALA A 232 13.19 -27.99 -9.47
C ALA A 232 14.43 -28.72 -8.92
N THR A 233 14.62 -29.96 -9.37
CA THR A 233 15.78 -30.79 -9.04
C THR A 233 17.05 -30.15 -9.64
N LEU A 234 17.90 -29.58 -8.79
CA LEU A 234 19.16 -28.96 -9.21
C LEU A 234 20.20 -30.01 -9.63
N ALA A 235 20.86 -29.74 -10.76
CA ALA A 235 22.09 -30.39 -11.18
C ALA A 235 23.26 -30.02 -10.23
N PRO A 236 24.31 -30.86 -10.10
CA PRO A 236 25.36 -30.67 -9.11
C PRO A 236 26.17 -29.39 -9.32
N THR A 237 26.11 -28.50 -8.33
CA THR A 237 26.86 -27.24 -8.23
C THR A 237 28.37 -27.52 -8.05
N PRO A 238 29.27 -26.82 -8.78
CA PRO A 238 30.70 -26.86 -8.51
C PRO A 238 31.03 -26.26 -7.12
N PRO A 239 32.17 -26.65 -6.52
CA PRO A 239 32.54 -26.24 -5.16
C PRO A 239 32.64 -24.71 -5.04
N PRO A 240 32.12 -24.12 -3.95
CA PRO A 240 32.06 -22.67 -3.78
C PRO A 240 33.46 -22.08 -3.62
N THR A 241 33.78 -21.11 -4.47
CA THR A 241 34.91 -20.20 -4.26
C THR A 241 34.49 -19.22 -3.16
N GLN A 242 35.24 -19.18 -2.06
CA GLN A 242 34.94 -18.30 -0.92
C GLN A 242 34.98 -16.83 -1.37
N ALA A 243 33.81 -16.20 -1.41
CA ALA A 243 33.70 -14.76 -1.54
C ALA A 243 34.21 -14.10 -0.25
N PRO A 244 34.96 -12.99 -0.33
CA PRO A 244 35.43 -12.27 0.84
C PRO A 244 34.24 -11.77 1.66
N THR A 245 34.25 -12.06 2.96
CA THR A 245 33.27 -11.58 3.93
C THR A 245 33.18 -10.06 3.83
N PRO A 246 32.01 -9.48 3.53
CA PRO A 246 31.85 -8.04 3.53
C PRO A 246 32.19 -7.48 4.92
N PRO A 247 32.84 -6.32 5.00
CA PRO A 247 33.11 -5.68 6.28
C PRO A 247 31.80 -5.46 7.04
N PRO A 248 31.80 -5.58 8.38
CA PRO A 248 30.59 -5.39 9.18
C PRO A 248 30.00 -4.00 8.89
N THR A 249 28.80 -3.97 8.31
CA THR A 249 28.00 -2.76 8.15
C THR A 249 27.82 -2.16 9.53
N GLN A 250 28.37 -0.97 9.76
CA GLN A 250 28.16 -0.26 11.02
C GLN A 250 26.67 0.01 11.16
N ALA A 251 26.09 -0.44 12.28
CA ALA A 251 24.72 -0.11 12.61
C ALA A 251 24.59 1.43 12.61
N PRO A 252 23.57 2.00 11.94
CA PRO A 252 23.35 3.43 11.95
C PRO A 252 23.26 3.91 13.41
N THR A 253 24.03 4.95 13.73
CA THR A 253 23.97 5.54 15.07
C THR A 253 22.61 6.21 15.22
N PRO A 254 21.81 5.88 16.25
CA PRO A 254 20.51 6.50 16.45
C PRO A 254 20.71 8.01 16.64
N THR A 255 20.00 8.80 15.84
CA THR A 255 20.05 10.26 15.92
C THR A 255 19.15 10.68 17.07
N SER A 256 19.66 11.50 17.98
CA SER A 256 18.84 12.00 19.10
C SER A 256 17.71 12.87 18.60
N VAL A 257 16.51 12.72 19.16
CA VAL A 257 15.33 13.55 18.84
C VAL A 257 14.80 14.22 20.09
N ASN A 258 14.21 15.40 19.99
CA ASN A 258 13.49 16.03 21.09
C ASN A 258 12.04 15.57 21.10
N CYS A 259 11.49 15.20 22.25
CA CYS A 259 10.09 14.79 22.37
C CYS A 259 9.40 15.59 23.46
N TYR A 260 8.07 15.69 23.37
CA TYR A 260 7.26 16.09 24.51
C TYR A 260 7.16 14.94 25.51
N GLN A 261 7.15 15.29 26.79
CA GLN A 261 6.98 14.38 27.91
C GLN A 261 5.89 14.88 28.84
N CYS A 262 4.93 14.02 29.13
CA CYS A 262 3.89 14.27 30.11
C CYS A 262 3.20 12.95 30.47
N ASP A 263 2.49 12.95 31.59
CA ASP A 263 1.78 11.78 32.09
C ASP A 263 0.39 12.17 32.58
N GLY A 264 -0.60 11.38 32.16
CA GLY A 264 -1.99 11.47 32.52
C GLY A 264 -2.77 12.69 32.02
N ASP A 265 -3.85 13.01 32.73
CA ASP A 265 -4.85 14.02 32.35
C ASP A 265 -4.26 15.43 32.19
N VAL A 266 -3.07 15.66 32.73
CA VAL A 266 -2.39 16.97 32.76
C VAL A 266 -1.50 17.18 31.53
N CYS A 267 -1.43 16.22 30.60
CA CYS A 267 -0.67 16.34 29.36
C CYS A 267 -1.03 17.58 28.53
N HIS A 268 -2.24 18.12 28.64
CA HIS A 268 -2.64 19.32 27.89
C HIS A 268 -2.01 20.64 28.38
N HIS A 269 -1.42 20.67 29.58
CA HIS A 269 -0.95 21.92 30.19
C HIS A 269 0.50 21.90 30.67
N ASN A 270 1.11 20.73 30.83
CA ASN A 270 2.43 20.58 31.46
C ASN A 270 3.39 19.69 30.65
N GLU A 271 3.43 19.89 29.35
CA GLU A 271 4.39 19.19 28.50
C GLU A 271 5.82 19.70 28.76
N LYS A 272 6.74 18.77 29.00
CA LYS A 272 8.17 19.05 29.14
C LYS A 272 8.90 18.56 27.90
N ASN A 273 9.88 19.33 27.44
CA ASN A 273 10.72 18.92 26.32
C ASN A 273 11.88 18.07 26.88
N ALA A 274 12.17 16.95 26.22
CA ALA A 274 13.31 16.11 26.57
C ALA A 274 14.01 15.59 25.31
N THR A 275 15.34 15.53 25.35
CA THR A 275 16.15 14.93 24.27
C THR A 275 16.26 13.42 24.51
N CYS A 276 15.81 12.64 23.53
CA CYS A 276 15.70 11.20 23.55
C CYS A 276 16.86 10.58 22.76
N PRO A 277 17.80 9.88 23.43
CA PRO A 277 18.98 9.32 22.77
C PRO A 277 18.66 8.15 21.83
N GLY A 278 17.52 7.49 22.02
CA GLY A 278 17.06 6.40 21.16
C GLY A 278 16.51 6.85 19.80
N GLY A 279 16.20 8.14 19.63
CA GLY A 279 15.66 8.67 18.38
C GLY A 279 14.15 8.51 18.20
N PHE A 280 13.41 8.03 19.21
CA PHE A 280 11.97 7.80 19.12
C PHE A 280 11.18 8.58 20.18
N CYS A 281 10.07 9.16 19.75
CA CYS A 281 9.03 9.67 20.62
C CYS A 281 7.85 8.71 20.63
N MET A 282 7.28 8.44 21.81
CA MET A 282 6.07 7.65 21.96
C MET A 282 4.93 8.49 22.53
N LEU A 283 3.73 8.20 22.06
CA LEU A 283 2.47 8.68 22.58
C LEU A 283 1.57 7.47 22.87
N THR A 284 1.08 7.39 24.10
CA THR A 284 0.01 6.48 24.51
C THR A 284 -1.25 7.29 24.78
N VAL A 285 -2.38 6.76 24.34
CA VAL A 285 -3.71 7.27 24.65
C VAL A 285 -4.52 6.10 25.19
N ASP A 286 -4.95 6.19 26.44
CA ASP A 286 -5.89 5.23 27.03
C ASP A 286 -7.23 5.95 27.23
N GLU A 287 -8.33 5.34 26.81
CA GLU A 287 -9.68 5.82 27.08
C GLU A 287 -10.47 4.71 27.75
N ASP A 288 -11.16 5.02 28.85
CA ASP A 288 -12.00 4.06 29.55
C ASP A 288 -13.46 4.12 29.10
N THR A 289 -14.25 3.12 29.50
CA THR A 289 -15.71 3.10 29.23
C THR A 289 -16.49 4.28 29.81
N GLY A 290 -15.91 5.04 30.75
CA GLY A 290 -16.48 6.28 31.29
C GLY A 290 -16.16 7.52 30.45
N GLY A 291 -15.38 7.38 29.38
CA GLY A 291 -14.88 8.48 28.56
C GLY A 291 -13.73 9.24 29.22
N SER A 292 -13.15 8.72 30.30
CA SER A 292 -11.94 9.30 30.88
C SER A 292 -10.76 8.96 30.00
N ARG A 293 -9.93 9.97 29.72
CA ARG A 293 -8.83 9.88 28.77
C ARG A 293 -7.50 10.18 29.44
N LEU A 294 -6.62 9.19 29.41
CA LEU A 294 -5.23 9.30 29.83
C LEU A 294 -4.34 9.49 28.60
N VAL A 295 -3.49 10.52 28.60
CA VAL A 295 -2.48 10.70 27.56
C VAL A 295 -1.11 10.60 28.21
N ASN A 296 -0.19 9.84 27.62
CA ASN A 296 1.19 9.75 28.07
C ASN A 296 2.13 10.00 26.89
N LYS A 297 3.03 10.96 27.03
CA LYS A 297 4.08 11.27 26.05
C LYS A 297 5.42 10.97 26.69
N ARG A 298 6.31 10.24 26.00
CA ARG A 298 7.65 9.95 26.50
C ARG A 298 8.68 9.67 25.41
N CYS A 299 9.95 9.72 25.79
CA CYS A 299 11.01 9.10 25.00
C CYS A 299 10.81 7.59 24.98
N SER A 300 11.17 6.95 23.88
CA SER A 300 11.24 5.49 23.77
C SER A 300 12.48 5.07 22.98
N ASP A 301 12.76 3.78 22.97
CA ASP A 301 13.76 3.16 22.11
C ASP A 301 13.09 2.30 21.04
N GLU A 302 13.87 1.90 20.04
CA GLU A 302 13.40 1.07 18.92
C GLU A 302 12.74 -0.23 19.39
N THR A 303 13.27 -0.86 20.44
CA THR A 303 12.75 -2.15 20.92
C THR A 303 11.40 -1.98 21.63
N GLU A 304 11.27 -0.98 22.49
CA GLU A 304 10.01 -0.65 23.15
C GLU A 304 8.96 -0.19 22.13
N CYS A 305 9.35 0.61 21.15
CA CYS A 305 8.47 1.03 20.07
C CYS A 305 8.02 -0.15 19.20
N TYR A 306 8.94 -1.05 18.83
CA TYR A 306 8.61 -2.29 18.10
C TYR A 306 7.68 -3.20 18.91
N ASN A 307 7.95 -3.40 20.20
CA ASN A 307 7.11 -4.24 21.05
C ASN A 307 5.74 -3.61 21.28
N SER A 308 5.67 -2.28 21.44
CA SER A 308 4.39 -1.58 21.58
C SER A 308 3.58 -1.61 20.29
N TRP A 309 4.27 -1.56 19.14
CA TRP A 309 3.67 -1.69 17.81
C TRP A 309 3.17 -3.12 17.54
N SER A 310 4.01 -4.13 17.73
CA SER A 310 3.73 -5.54 17.39
C SER A 310 2.71 -6.22 18.29
N ASN A 311 2.48 -5.71 19.51
CA ASN A 311 1.47 -6.27 20.42
C ASN A 311 0.02 -5.90 20.06
N GLY A 312 -0.25 -5.37 18.86
CA GLY A 312 -1.60 -5.31 18.27
C GLY A 312 -2.41 -4.03 18.55
N TRP A 313 -1.78 -2.97 19.08
CA TRP A 313 -2.50 -1.77 19.56
C TRP A 313 -2.54 -0.61 18.56
N ARG A 314 -2.09 -0.83 17.31
CA ARG A 314 -2.06 0.19 16.26
C ARG A 314 -3.04 -0.09 15.11
N ASP A 315 -3.34 -1.36 14.84
CA ASP A 315 -4.22 -1.75 13.73
C ASP A 315 -5.68 -1.92 14.16
N ASP A 316 -6.00 -1.60 15.41
CA ASP A 316 -7.40 -1.41 15.77
C ASP A 316 -7.91 -0.19 15.00
N GLN A 317 -8.87 -0.38 14.10
CA GLN A 317 -9.52 0.68 13.32
C GLN A 317 -9.95 1.85 14.23
N LEU A 318 -10.20 1.55 15.50
CA LEU A 318 -10.48 2.51 16.56
C LEU A 318 -9.34 3.52 16.77
N CYS A 319 -8.08 3.08 16.82
CA CYS A 319 -6.93 3.96 17.00
C CYS A 319 -6.69 4.85 15.78
N ALA A 320 -6.94 4.35 14.57
CA ALA A 320 -6.87 5.16 13.35
C ALA A 320 -8.02 6.18 13.26
N LYS A 321 -9.25 5.75 13.59
CA LYS A 321 -10.43 6.64 13.67
C LYS A 321 -10.25 7.73 14.70
N TYR A 322 -9.59 7.41 15.81
CA TYR A 322 -9.24 8.37 16.84
C TYR A 322 -8.31 9.50 16.33
N LEU A 323 -7.39 9.18 15.42
CA LEU A 323 -6.51 10.20 14.79
C LEU A 323 -7.31 11.23 14.00
N LEU A 324 -8.41 10.80 13.40
CA LEU A 324 -9.24 11.60 12.51
C LEU A 324 -10.32 12.38 13.28
N THR A 325 -10.92 11.77 14.30
CA THR A 325 -12.08 12.32 15.03
C THR A 325 -11.99 12.10 16.56
N PRO A 326 -11.18 12.87 17.29
CA PRO A 326 -10.91 12.65 18.73
C PRO A 326 -12.11 12.82 19.66
N LYS A 327 -13.25 13.35 19.17
CA LYS A 327 -14.46 13.61 19.96
C LYS A 327 -15.56 12.56 19.83
N GLU A 328 -15.45 11.65 18.85
CA GLU A 328 -16.56 10.76 18.47
C GLU A 328 -16.48 9.35 19.09
N MET A 329 -15.47 9.07 19.93
CA MET A 329 -15.19 7.72 20.43
C MET A 329 -15.52 7.52 21.92
N SER A 330 -16.28 8.44 22.52
CA SER A 330 -16.61 8.40 23.95
C SER A 330 -17.28 7.08 24.35
N GLY A 331 -16.67 6.37 25.31
CA GLY A 331 -17.28 5.24 26.03
C GLY A 331 -16.80 3.84 25.63
N GLN A 332 -15.68 3.72 24.91
CA GLN A 332 -15.03 2.43 24.64
C GLN A 332 -13.70 2.32 25.41
N ASP A 333 -13.40 1.12 25.92
CA ASP A 333 -12.10 0.82 26.55
C ASP A 333 -11.07 0.58 25.43
N MET A 334 -10.15 1.52 25.23
CA MET A 334 -9.12 1.43 24.19
C MET A 334 -7.77 1.97 24.66
N SER A 335 -6.69 1.39 24.13
CA SER A 335 -5.31 1.83 24.37
C SER A 335 -4.59 1.92 23.03
N CYS A 336 -4.23 3.14 22.61
CA CYS A 336 -3.56 3.40 21.35
C CYS A 336 -2.12 3.84 21.61
N ARG A 337 -1.16 3.23 20.91
CA ARG A 337 0.28 3.53 21.07
C ARG A 337 0.90 3.89 19.72
N PHE A 338 1.52 5.06 19.67
CA PHE A 338 2.14 5.60 18.46
C PHE A 338 3.60 5.92 18.73
N CYS A 339 4.48 5.47 17.84
CA CYS A 339 5.88 5.85 17.83
C CYS A 339 6.19 6.65 16.58
N CYS A 340 7.04 7.66 16.71
CA CYS A 340 7.46 8.52 15.61
C CYS A 340 8.93 8.90 15.77
N THR A 341 9.54 9.30 14.66
CA THR A 341 10.91 9.82 14.62
C THR A 341 10.87 11.28 14.16
N GLY A 342 11.74 12.11 14.75
CA GLY A 342 11.79 13.55 14.48
C GLY A 342 11.48 14.40 15.70
N ASP A 343 11.96 15.64 15.68
CA ASP A 343 11.75 16.58 16.78
C ASP A 343 10.26 16.88 16.98
N PHE A 344 9.79 16.64 18.18
CA PHE A 344 8.45 16.92 18.69
C PHE A 344 7.33 16.22 17.92
N CYS A 345 7.63 15.10 17.25
CA CYS A 345 6.67 14.37 16.44
C CYS A 345 5.49 13.81 17.25
N ASN A 346 5.61 13.69 18.58
CA ASN A 346 4.53 13.26 19.47
C ASN A 346 3.68 14.42 20.03
N ASN A 347 3.79 15.62 19.47
CA ASN A 347 2.94 16.76 19.86
C ASN A 347 1.47 16.51 19.49
N HIS A 348 1.26 16.14 18.24
CA HIS A 348 0.00 15.73 17.66
C HIS A 348 0.25 14.44 16.92
N ILE A 349 -0.74 13.55 16.88
CA ILE A 349 -0.60 12.36 16.06
C ILE A 349 -0.87 12.76 14.63
N ASP A 350 0.16 12.71 13.80
CA ASP A 350 0.04 12.76 12.36
C ASP A 350 0.39 11.37 11.81
N ILE A 351 -0.53 10.76 11.07
CA ILE A 351 -0.36 9.42 10.50
C ILE A 351 0.89 9.33 9.61
N GLN A 352 1.30 10.45 9.00
CA GLN A 352 2.49 10.53 8.16
C GLN A 352 3.80 10.44 8.97
N ASN A 353 3.76 10.83 10.24
CA ASN A 353 4.94 10.84 11.11
C ASN A 353 5.10 9.56 11.93
N VAL A 354 4.13 8.63 11.87
CA VAL A 354 4.20 7.41 12.67
C VAL A 354 5.19 6.43 12.05
N HIS A 355 6.25 6.14 12.79
CA HIS A 355 7.28 5.17 12.44
C HIS A 355 6.65 3.77 12.25
N LYS A 356 7.01 3.10 11.16
CA LYS A 356 6.56 1.74 10.84
C LYS A 356 7.78 0.83 10.96
N PHE A 357 7.68 -0.22 11.77
CA PHE A 357 8.73 -1.21 11.94
C PHE A 357 8.61 -2.34 10.94
#